data_AF-A0AAJ6D500-F1
#
_entry.id   AF-A0AAJ6D500-F1
#
_cell.length_a   1.000
_cell.length_b   1.000
_cell.length_c   1.000
_cell.angle_alpha   90.00
_cell.angle_beta   90.00
_cell.angle_gamma   90.00
#
_symmetry.space_group_name_H-M   'P 1'
#
loop_
_entity.id
_entity.type
_entity.pdbx_description
1 polymer ?
#
loop_
_entity_poly.entity_id
_entity_poly.type
_entity_poly.pdbx_seq_one_letter_code
_entity_poly.pdbx_strand_id
1 'polypeptide(L)'
;MKITSLAFGLALALSLAPFAYADDPAPGPGDTTIALKYWIQYARDGNPAAQYGLGYRYANGQGIERDDAKAVEWYQKAAAQGNAKAEYALAYMYSNGRGIDKDQQQANAWYRKAAEQGNAEAQYAIGYSLANGRGLDVDNEQAAGWYQKSAALGQPQAQYALGYMYAHGIGVREDDTMALAWYRKSADQGRSDAQYALGYMFDNGLGTAADQSQAIEWYQKSADQGDAQGEYALGYAYANGHGVDQDDAQAYSWYKKSSEQGRADAQYALGYSFANGLGVPQDYKQALQWYRKSASQGRADAQYAVGYFYANGQGVPVNDDVAVEWYRKAADQGGADAQYALGYMYDNGQGTAPDKSEAVAWYRKAADQGNADGQYALAYLYYNGDGVPQDYSQAADLFRKAAEQGDARAQYGLGHMYYNGYGVAKDMNQASDWFHKAADQGLPEAQHGLGDMAADGGGLIKDVGPEGGELAKTNSRSEAPGWLVLRLLTTLLP
;
A
#
# COMPACT_ATOMS: atom_id res chain seq x y z
N MET A 1 8.61 16.07 9.65
CA MET A 1 9.65 15.99 8.59
C MET A 1 9.24 14.88 7.62
N LYS A 2 8.33 15.20 6.68
CA LYS A 2 7.68 14.28 5.73
C LYS A 2 8.27 14.54 4.33
N ILE A 3 9.52 14.13 4.07
CA ILE A 3 10.17 14.41 2.77
C ILE A 3 10.59 13.11 2.05
N THR A 4 10.42 11.92 2.64
CA THR A 4 11.03 10.69 2.10
C THR A 4 10.10 9.73 1.34
N SER A 5 8.79 9.98 1.21
CA SER A 5 7.89 9.06 0.46
C SER A 5 7.46 9.54 -0.93
N LEU A 6 7.57 10.84 -1.24
CA LEU A 6 7.05 11.42 -2.50
C LEU A 6 7.82 11.01 -3.78
N ALA A 7 9.06 10.55 -3.64
CA ALA A 7 9.89 10.14 -4.77
C ALA A 7 9.51 8.77 -5.35
N PHE A 8 8.83 7.90 -4.58
CA PHE A 8 8.60 6.51 -5.00
C PHE A 8 7.43 6.35 -5.98
N GLY A 9 6.33 7.09 -5.78
CA GLY A 9 5.16 7.06 -6.67
C GLY A 9 5.45 7.55 -8.10
N LEU A 10 6.25 8.61 -8.26
CA LEU A 10 6.66 9.10 -9.58
C LEU A 10 7.82 8.29 -10.22
N ALA A 11 8.63 7.60 -9.41
CA ALA A 11 9.81 6.89 -9.91
C ALA A 11 9.49 5.54 -10.59
N LEU A 12 8.44 4.83 -10.14
CA LEU A 12 8.10 3.50 -10.67
C LEU A 12 7.42 3.53 -12.05
N ALA A 13 6.86 4.67 -12.45
CA ALA A 13 5.99 4.76 -13.62
C ALA A 13 6.75 5.08 -14.94
N LEU A 14 8.02 5.46 -14.93
CA LEU A 14 8.50 6.40 -15.94
C LEU A 14 9.86 6.03 -16.57
N SER A 15 9.84 5.08 -17.51
CA SER A 15 10.91 4.97 -18.51
C SER A 15 10.72 6.02 -19.60
N LEU A 16 11.80 6.71 -19.98
CA LEU A 16 11.80 7.60 -21.15
C LEU A 16 11.58 6.74 -22.40
N ALA A 17 10.66 7.15 -23.27
CA ALA A 17 10.42 6.44 -24.51
C ALA A 17 11.69 6.45 -25.39
N PRO A 18 12.10 5.31 -25.95
CA PRO A 18 13.17 5.28 -26.95
C PRO A 18 12.79 6.09 -28.19
N PHE A 19 13.81 6.55 -28.91
CA PHE A 19 13.75 7.55 -29.97
C PHE A 19 12.59 7.34 -30.98
N ALA A 20 11.89 8.42 -31.33
CA ALA A 20 10.93 8.41 -32.43
C ALA A 20 11.63 8.24 -33.78
N TYR A 21 10.97 7.58 -34.74
CA TYR A 21 11.48 7.36 -36.09
C TYR A 21 11.83 8.70 -36.78
N ALA A 22 12.92 8.73 -37.55
CA ALA A 22 13.28 9.90 -38.36
C ALA A 22 12.37 9.97 -39.59
N ASP A 23 11.72 11.12 -39.81
CA ASP A 23 10.95 11.35 -41.03
C ASP A 23 11.90 11.40 -42.23
N ASP A 24 11.44 10.87 -43.36
CA ASP A 24 12.25 10.76 -44.58
C ASP A 24 12.58 12.16 -45.15
N PRO A 25 13.87 12.53 -45.27
CA PRO A 25 14.27 13.83 -45.83
C PRO A 25 14.07 13.92 -47.35
N ALA A 26 13.68 12.86 -48.05
CA ALA A 26 13.48 12.87 -49.50
C ALA A 26 11.98 12.84 -49.91
N PRO A 27 11.51 13.75 -50.79
CA PRO A 27 10.22 13.58 -51.46
C PRO A 27 10.35 12.47 -52.51
N GLY A 28 9.85 11.27 -52.21
CA GLY A 28 9.76 10.12 -53.12
C GLY A 28 8.63 9.17 -52.68
N PRO A 29 8.05 8.35 -53.60
CA PRO A 29 6.92 7.51 -53.25
C PRO A 29 7.32 6.52 -52.16
N GLY A 30 6.45 6.41 -51.14
CA GLY A 30 6.68 5.67 -49.91
C GLY A 30 7.11 4.24 -50.15
N ASP A 31 8.38 3.97 -49.91
CA ASP A 31 8.90 2.65 -49.66
C ASP A 31 10.18 2.81 -48.82
N THR A 32 10.31 2.05 -47.75
CA THR A 32 11.30 2.16 -46.64
C THR A 32 12.77 1.92 -47.04
N THR A 33 13.12 2.14 -48.30
CA THR A 33 14.41 1.72 -48.88
C THR A 33 15.17 2.88 -49.51
N ILE A 34 15.32 4.00 -48.80
CA ILE A 34 16.44 4.90 -49.11
C ILE A 34 17.73 4.23 -48.68
N ALA A 35 18.56 3.86 -49.66
CA ALA A 35 19.86 3.25 -49.44
C ALA A 35 20.71 4.13 -48.49
N LEU A 36 21.28 3.54 -47.44
CA LEU A 36 22.13 4.18 -46.42
C LEU A 36 23.17 5.17 -46.99
N LYS A 37 23.65 4.91 -48.21
CA LYS A 37 24.53 5.82 -48.96
C LYS A 37 23.99 7.24 -49.10
N TYR A 38 22.68 7.42 -49.32
CA TYR A 38 22.06 8.73 -49.48
C TYR A 38 21.92 9.44 -48.14
N TRP A 39 21.56 8.72 -47.07
CA TRP A 39 21.57 9.25 -45.70
C TRP A 39 22.96 9.77 -45.31
N ILE A 40 24.01 8.99 -45.59
CA ILE A 40 25.39 9.40 -45.35
C ILE A 40 25.74 10.66 -46.14
N GLN A 41 25.36 10.71 -47.41
CA GLN A 41 25.66 11.86 -48.26
C GLN A 41 24.96 13.13 -47.75
N TYR A 42 23.64 13.10 -47.56
CA TYR A 42 22.90 14.25 -47.06
C TYR A 42 23.34 14.70 -45.65
N ALA A 43 23.70 13.76 -44.78
CA ALA A 43 24.22 14.08 -43.45
C ALA A 43 25.58 14.80 -43.54
N ARG A 44 26.45 14.36 -44.46
CA ARG A 44 27.74 15.02 -44.77
C ARG A 44 27.54 16.40 -45.39
N ASP A 45 26.50 16.56 -46.21
CA ASP A 45 26.14 17.82 -46.84
C ASP A 45 25.46 18.81 -45.86
N GLY A 46 25.31 18.43 -44.59
CA GLY A 46 24.86 19.31 -43.53
C GLY A 46 23.37 19.23 -43.21
N ASN A 47 22.58 18.40 -43.91
CA ASN A 47 21.14 18.34 -43.67
C ASN A 47 20.82 17.82 -42.25
N PRO A 48 20.14 18.60 -41.38
CA PRO A 48 19.95 18.24 -39.98
C PRO A 48 19.04 17.04 -39.77
N ALA A 49 18.04 16.82 -40.64
CA ALA A 49 17.19 15.63 -40.58
C ALA A 49 17.97 14.37 -40.97
N ALA A 50 18.81 14.46 -42.01
CA ALA A 50 19.70 13.39 -42.42
C ALA A 50 20.73 13.03 -41.34
N GLN A 51 21.30 14.05 -40.67
CA GLN A 51 22.20 13.87 -39.53
C GLN A 51 21.50 13.18 -38.35
N TYR A 52 20.30 13.63 -37.99
CA TYR A 52 19.48 12.96 -36.97
C TYR A 52 19.23 11.49 -37.32
N GLY A 53 18.74 11.22 -38.54
CA GLY A 53 18.43 9.86 -38.97
C GLY A 53 19.66 8.95 -39.06
N LEU A 54 20.82 9.49 -39.46
CA LEU A 54 22.07 8.74 -39.43
C LEU A 54 22.50 8.42 -37.99
N GLY A 55 22.37 9.39 -37.06
CA GLY A 55 22.58 9.16 -35.64
C GLY A 55 21.67 8.07 -35.08
N TYR A 56 20.38 8.09 -35.43
CA TYR A 56 19.39 7.07 -35.07
C TYR A 56 19.77 5.68 -35.58
N ARG A 57 20.27 5.57 -36.81
CA ARG A 57 20.72 4.30 -37.38
C ARG A 57 21.93 3.74 -36.65
N TYR A 58 22.92 4.58 -36.34
CA TYR A 58 24.08 4.20 -35.53
C TYR A 58 23.67 3.78 -34.11
N ALA A 59 22.75 4.51 -33.46
CA ALA A 59 22.26 4.13 -32.15
C ALA A 59 21.54 2.77 -32.19
N ASN A 60 20.70 2.50 -33.18
CA ASN A 60 19.85 1.30 -33.17
C ASN A 60 20.39 0.14 -34.01
N GLY A 61 21.56 0.28 -34.64
CA GLY A 61 22.14 -0.74 -35.52
C GLY A 61 21.31 -0.99 -36.79
N GLN A 62 20.60 0.02 -37.30
CA GLN A 62 19.65 -0.15 -38.41
C GLN A 62 20.33 -0.01 -39.78
N GLY A 63 20.74 -1.15 -40.34
CA GLY A 63 21.45 -1.22 -41.63
C GLY A 63 22.91 -0.80 -41.55
N ILE A 64 23.41 -0.53 -40.34
CA ILE A 64 24.81 -0.23 -40.01
C ILE A 64 25.13 -0.84 -38.64
N GLU A 65 26.40 -1.16 -38.38
CA GLU A 65 26.83 -1.61 -37.05
C GLU A 65 26.51 -0.54 -36.00
N ARG A 66 26.02 -0.98 -34.84
CA ARG A 66 25.66 -0.09 -33.74
C ARG A 66 26.93 0.58 -33.20
N ASP A 67 26.90 1.90 -33.13
CA ASP A 67 28.00 2.72 -32.64
C ASP A 67 27.43 3.96 -31.94
N ASP A 68 27.34 3.88 -30.62
CA ASP A 68 26.69 4.94 -29.82
C ASP A 68 27.52 6.24 -29.81
N ALA A 69 28.84 6.17 -29.94
CA ALA A 69 29.70 7.35 -30.00
C ALA A 69 29.50 8.10 -31.33
N LYS A 70 29.46 7.38 -32.46
CA LYS A 70 29.10 7.99 -33.75
C LYS A 70 27.68 8.54 -33.76
N ALA A 71 26.74 7.87 -33.09
CA ALA A 71 25.38 8.39 -32.94
C ALA A 71 25.39 9.77 -32.24
N VAL A 72 26.13 9.90 -31.14
CA VAL A 72 26.33 11.18 -30.44
C VAL A 72 26.91 12.25 -31.35
N GLU A 73 27.97 11.94 -32.12
CA GLU A 73 28.56 12.91 -33.06
C GLU A 73 27.54 13.45 -34.06
N TRP A 74 26.69 12.58 -34.62
CA TRP A 74 25.67 12.98 -35.57
C TRP A 74 24.52 13.75 -34.92
N TYR A 75 24.10 13.34 -33.72
CA TYR A 75 23.10 14.08 -32.95
C TYR A 75 23.61 15.47 -32.56
N GLN A 76 24.88 15.62 -32.17
CA GLN A 76 25.48 16.92 -31.88
C GLN A 76 25.44 17.85 -33.09
N LYS A 77 25.77 17.35 -34.28
CA LYS A 77 25.70 18.15 -35.52
C LYS A 77 24.27 18.59 -35.85
N ALA A 78 23.29 17.71 -35.71
CA ALA A 78 21.89 18.02 -35.96
C ALA A 78 21.30 18.96 -34.89
N ALA A 79 21.62 18.72 -33.61
CA ALA A 79 21.19 19.53 -32.48
C ALA A 79 21.79 20.95 -32.52
N ALA A 80 23.04 21.09 -32.98
CA ALA A 80 23.66 22.40 -33.22
C ALA A 80 22.92 23.24 -34.27
N GLN A 81 22.13 22.60 -35.13
CA GLN A 81 21.28 23.25 -36.14
C GLN A 81 19.83 23.43 -35.68
N GLY A 82 19.52 23.17 -34.41
CA GLY A 82 18.16 23.33 -33.85
C GLY A 82 17.21 22.20 -34.22
N ASN A 83 17.71 21.00 -34.54
CA ASN A 83 16.82 19.86 -34.77
C ASN A 83 16.28 19.31 -33.44
N ALA A 84 15.02 19.60 -33.10
CA ALA A 84 14.40 19.19 -31.83
C ALA A 84 14.47 17.68 -31.54
N LYS A 85 14.33 16.82 -32.57
CA LYS A 85 14.45 15.35 -32.41
C LYS A 85 15.88 14.96 -32.02
N ALA A 86 16.89 15.58 -32.63
CA ALA A 86 18.29 15.36 -32.29
C ALA A 86 18.69 15.96 -30.93
N GLU A 87 18.12 17.11 -30.55
CA GLU A 87 18.31 17.68 -29.22
C GLU A 87 17.77 16.75 -28.13
N TYR A 88 16.54 16.22 -28.29
CA TYR A 88 16.01 15.20 -27.39
C TYR A 88 16.88 13.94 -27.38
N ALA A 89 17.32 13.47 -28.55
CA ALA A 89 18.15 12.27 -28.65
C ALA A 89 19.50 12.46 -27.96
N LEU A 90 20.16 13.59 -28.17
CA LEU A 90 21.41 13.95 -27.52
C LEU A 90 21.24 14.06 -25.99
N ALA A 91 20.15 14.68 -25.53
CA ALA A 91 19.79 14.74 -24.13
C ALA A 91 19.64 13.33 -23.52
N TYR A 92 18.99 12.42 -24.24
CA TYR A 92 18.87 11.01 -23.83
C TYR A 92 20.23 10.31 -23.75
N MET A 93 21.14 10.56 -24.69
CA MET A 93 22.50 9.99 -24.65
C MET A 93 23.26 10.45 -23.40
N TYR A 94 23.22 11.75 -23.06
CA TYR A 94 23.80 12.29 -21.83
C TYR A 94 23.14 11.74 -20.56
N SER A 95 21.80 11.66 -20.54
CA SER A 95 21.03 11.19 -19.39
C SER A 95 21.36 9.73 -19.00
N ASN A 96 21.70 8.91 -19.98
CA ASN A 96 21.99 7.49 -19.82
C ASN A 96 23.49 7.14 -19.90
N GLY A 97 24.37 8.09 -20.22
CA GLY A 97 25.79 7.82 -20.42
C GLY A 97 26.06 6.92 -21.63
N ARG A 98 25.26 7.04 -22.69
CA ARG A 98 25.31 6.16 -23.86
C ARG A 98 26.15 6.80 -24.96
N GLY A 99 27.33 6.25 -25.24
CA GLY A 99 28.25 6.80 -26.24
C GLY A 99 28.91 8.14 -25.87
N ILE A 100 28.60 8.66 -24.68
CA ILE A 100 29.14 9.88 -24.08
C ILE A 100 29.04 9.75 -22.56
N ASP A 101 29.90 10.44 -21.81
CA ASP A 101 29.85 10.44 -20.35
C ASP A 101 28.49 10.95 -19.84
N LYS A 102 28.00 10.30 -18.78
CA LYS A 102 26.72 10.64 -18.18
C LYS A 102 26.79 12.03 -17.54
N ASP A 103 25.95 12.94 -18.01
CA ASP A 103 25.85 14.31 -17.48
C ASP A 103 24.38 14.76 -17.48
N GLN A 104 23.79 14.82 -16.30
CA GLN A 104 22.37 15.18 -16.17
C GLN A 104 22.12 16.67 -16.43
N GLN A 105 23.07 17.55 -16.13
CA GLN A 105 22.90 18.98 -16.38
C GLN A 105 22.90 19.26 -17.89
N GLN A 106 23.82 18.63 -18.63
CA GLN A 106 23.83 18.70 -20.10
C GLN A 106 22.58 18.07 -20.69
N ALA A 107 22.14 16.91 -20.17
CA ALA A 107 20.88 16.31 -20.60
C ALA A 107 19.70 17.29 -20.44
N ASN A 108 19.56 17.92 -19.28
CA ASN A 108 18.47 18.86 -19.01
C ASN A 108 18.58 20.14 -19.85
N ALA A 109 19.78 20.61 -20.17
CA ALA A 109 19.98 21.74 -21.09
C ALA A 109 19.45 21.41 -22.49
N TRP A 110 19.74 20.22 -23.01
CA TRP A 110 19.25 19.77 -24.32
C TRP A 110 17.77 19.43 -24.32
N TYR A 111 17.26 18.76 -23.27
CA TYR A 111 15.81 18.54 -23.12
C TYR A 111 15.04 19.86 -23.10
N ARG A 112 15.55 20.89 -22.42
CA ARG A 112 14.86 22.19 -22.37
C ARG A 112 14.76 22.83 -23.76
N LYS A 113 15.83 22.81 -24.55
CA LYS A 113 15.82 23.32 -25.94
C LYS A 113 14.79 22.59 -26.80
N ALA A 114 14.75 21.25 -26.71
CA ALA A 114 13.79 20.45 -27.47
C ALA A 114 12.35 20.69 -26.99
N ALA A 115 12.15 20.83 -25.67
CA ALA A 115 10.86 21.05 -25.04
C ALA A 115 10.25 22.41 -25.41
N GLU A 116 11.09 23.45 -25.48
CA GLU A 116 10.73 24.80 -25.93
C GLU A 116 10.29 24.82 -27.40
N GLN A 117 10.80 23.89 -28.21
CA GLN A 117 10.38 23.67 -29.61
C GLN A 117 9.14 22.78 -29.75
N GLY A 118 8.51 22.36 -28.65
CA GLY A 118 7.30 21.55 -28.69
C GLY A 118 7.53 20.04 -28.77
N ASN A 119 8.76 19.55 -28.57
CA ASN A 119 8.99 18.11 -28.50
C ASN A 119 8.35 17.55 -27.22
N ALA A 120 7.34 16.69 -27.38
CA ALA A 120 6.52 16.22 -26.27
C ALA A 120 7.32 15.33 -25.29
N GLU A 121 8.20 14.46 -25.80
CA GLU A 121 9.06 13.62 -24.95
C GLU A 121 10.03 14.46 -24.10
N ALA A 122 10.58 15.53 -24.66
CA ALA A 122 11.46 16.45 -23.95
C ALA A 122 10.70 17.29 -22.90
N GLN A 123 9.47 17.72 -23.22
CA GLN A 123 8.60 18.40 -22.25
C GLN A 123 8.33 17.48 -21.05
N TYR A 124 7.96 16.23 -21.32
CA TYR A 124 7.83 15.22 -20.28
C TYR A 124 9.13 15.00 -19.48
N ALA A 125 10.29 14.90 -20.16
CA ALA A 125 11.59 14.68 -19.52
C ALA A 125 12.02 15.84 -18.59
N ILE A 126 11.76 17.09 -18.99
CA ILE A 126 12.00 18.25 -18.12
C ILE A 126 11.05 18.25 -16.94
N GLY A 127 9.76 17.99 -17.16
CA GLY A 127 8.79 17.85 -16.07
C GLY A 127 9.23 16.80 -15.05
N TYR A 128 9.69 15.65 -15.52
CA TYR A 128 10.23 14.58 -14.69
C TYR A 128 11.47 15.00 -13.91
N SER A 129 12.39 15.73 -14.54
CA SER A 129 13.62 16.19 -13.89
C SER A 129 13.33 17.20 -12.78
N LEU A 130 12.37 18.10 -12.99
CA LEU A 130 11.90 19.07 -11.99
C LEU A 130 11.11 18.42 -10.85
N ALA A 131 10.26 17.43 -11.12
CA ALA A 131 9.48 16.77 -10.08
C ALA A 131 10.36 15.91 -9.14
N ASN A 132 11.45 15.33 -9.66
CA ASN A 132 12.30 14.38 -8.93
C ASN A 132 13.68 14.93 -8.54
N GLY A 133 13.96 16.20 -8.81
CA GLY A 133 15.26 16.81 -8.49
C GLY A 133 16.44 16.20 -9.27
N ARG A 134 16.20 15.72 -10.50
CA ARG A 134 17.20 14.99 -11.30
C ARG A 134 18.07 15.98 -12.09
N GLY A 135 19.09 16.52 -11.45
CA GLY A 135 19.99 17.52 -12.04
C GLY A 135 19.37 18.92 -12.20
N LEU A 136 18.24 19.15 -11.54
CA LEU A 136 17.56 20.43 -11.34
C LEU A 136 17.05 20.45 -9.89
N ASP A 137 16.80 21.63 -9.34
CA ASP A 137 16.09 21.74 -8.07
C ASP A 137 14.62 21.31 -8.24
N VAL A 138 14.03 20.77 -7.16
CA VAL A 138 12.64 20.32 -7.20
C VAL A 138 11.71 21.52 -7.36
N ASP A 139 10.91 21.52 -8.42
CA ASP A 139 9.89 22.53 -8.70
C ASP A 139 8.67 21.87 -9.34
N ASN A 140 7.70 21.54 -8.49
CA ASN A 140 6.49 20.84 -8.91
C ASN A 140 5.54 21.72 -9.73
N GLU A 141 5.57 23.04 -9.57
CA GLU A 141 4.71 23.95 -10.34
C GLU A 141 5.20 24.04 -11.79
N GLN A 142 6.51 24.21 -11.98
CA GLN A 142 7.10 24.14 -13.32
C GLN A 142 6.97 22.73 -13.92
N ALA A 143 7.11 21.68 -13.11
CA ALA A 143 6.91 20.31 -13.58
C ALA A 143 5.48 20.11 -14.13
N ALA A 144 4.46 20.56 -13.40
CA ALA A 144 3.06 20.51 -13.85
C ALA A 144 2.87 21.25 -15.17
N GLY A 145 3.45 22.45 -15.30
CA GLY A 145 3.38 23.23 -16.55
C GLY A 145 4.00 22.50 -17.75
N TRP A 146 5.12 21.80 -17.57
CA TRP A 146 5.73 21.00 -18.63
C TRP A 146 4.94 19.72 -18.95
N TYR A 147 4.45 19.02 -17.92
CA TYR A 147 3.57 17.88 -18.13
C TYR A 147 2.27 18.26 -18.83
N GLN A 148 1.68 19.41 -18.53
CA GLN A 148 0.49 19.90 -19.22
C GLN A 148 0.73 20.10 -20.72
N LYS A 149 1.88 20.69 -21.10
CA LYS A 149 2.26 20.84 -22.52
C LYS A 149 2.43 19.48 -23.19
N SER A 150 3.13 18.55 -22.54
CA SER A 150 3.36 17.21 -23.08
C SER A 150 2.07 16.38 -23.17
N ALA A 151 1.19 16.48 -22.18
CA ALA A 151 -0.08 15.77 -22.09
C ALA A 151 -1.08 16.27 -23.14
N ALA A 152 -1.05 17.58 -23.44
CA ALA A 152 -1.83 18.18 -24.53
C ALA A 152 -1.41 17.65 -25.92
N LEU A 153 -0.16 17.20 -26.07
CA LEU A 153 0.36 16.52 -27.27
C LEU A 153 0.10 15.01 -27.27
N GLY A 154 -0.67 14.49 -26.30
CA GLY A 154 -1.09 13.11 -26.28
C GLY A 154 -0.16 12.15 -25.54
N GLN A 155 0.95 12.60 -24.95
CA GLN A 155 1.89 11.68 -24.29
C GLN A 155 1.26 11.02 -23.05
N PRO A 156 1.08 9.69 -23.04
CA PRO A 156 0.38 9.00 -21.94
C PRO A 156 1.13 9.12 -20.61
N GLN A 157 2.48 9.11 -20.62
CA GLN A 157 3.30 9.33 -19.42
C GLN A 157 2.98 10.67 -18.75
N ALA A 158 2.84 11.74 -19.54
CA ALA A 158 2.54 13.07 -19.04
C ALA A 158 1.09 13.21 -18.60
N GLN A 159 0.16 12.55 -19.30
CA GLN A 159 -1.24 12.50 -18.88
C GLN A 159 -1.39 11.79 -17.53
N TYR A 160 -0.76 10.64 -17.35
CA TYR A 160 -0.71 9.95 -16.06
C TYR A 160 -0.09 10.82 -14.97
N ALA A 161 1.10 11.40 -15.23
CA ALA A 161 1.79 12.26 -14.26
C ALA A 161 0.93 13.47 -13.84
N LEU A 162 0.23 14.09 -14.79
CA LEU A 162 -0.66 15.21 -14.50
C LEU A 162 -1.90 14.76 -13.72
N GLY A 163 -2.46 13.58 -14.03
CA GLY A 163 -3.51 12.95 -13.23
C GLY A 163 -3.08 12.76 -11.77
N TYR A 164 -1.88 12.25 -11.56
CA TYR A 164 -1.28 12.08 -10.23
C TYR A 164 -1.09 13.40 -9.49
N MET A 165 -0.59 14.43 -10.18
CA MET A 165 -0.41 15.76 -9.58
C MET A 165 -1.72 16.38 -9.13
N TYR A 166 -2.79 16.27 -9.93
CA TYR A 166 -4.12 16.76 -9.55
C TYR A 166 -4.74 15.95 -8.40
N ALA A 167 -4.56 14.63 -8.37
CA ALA A 167 -5.10 13.79 -7.30
C ALA A 167 -4.46 14.04 -5.93
N HIS A 168 -3.26 14.66 -5.88
CA HIS A 168 -2.48 14.84 -4.66
C HIS A 168 -2.14 16.31 -4.36
N GLY A 169 -2.60 17.25 -5.19
CA GLY A 169 -2.29 18.68 -5.05
C GLY A 169 -0.78 19.00 -5.16
N ILE A 170 -0.04 18.27 -6.00
CA ILE A 170 1.41 18.42 -6.17
C ILE A 170 1.67 19.43 -7.28
N GLY A 171 2.12 20.64 -6.94
CA GLY A 171 2.41 21.70 -7.92
C GLY A 171 1.17 22.30 -8.62
N VAL A 172 -0.01 21.78 -8.30
CA VAL A 172 -1.33 22.26 -8.73
C VAL A 172 -2.29 22.16 -7.54
N ARG A 173 -3.44 22.82 -7.62
CA ARG A 173 -4.51 22.61 -6.64
C ARG A 173 -5.09 21.21 -6.84
N GLU A 174 -5.32 20.50 -5.73
CA GLU A 174 -5.98 19.19 -5.73
C GLU A 174 -7.37 19.26 -6.39
N ASP A 175 -7.61 18.35 -7.35
CA ASP A 175 -8.83 18.30 -8.15
C ASP A 175 -9.02 16.88 -8.74
N ASP A 176 -9.87 16.08 -8.10
CA ASP A 176 -10.14 14.71 -8.54
C ASP A 176 -10.84 14.65 -9.91
N THR A 177 -11.63 15.66 -10.29
CA THR A 177 -12.29 15.67 -11.60
C THR A 177 -11.25 15.84 -12.72
N MET A 178 -10.26 16.70 -12.51
CA MET A 178 -9.13 16.86 -13.42
C MET A 178 -8.23 15.63 -13.43
N ALA A 179 -7.98 15.02 -12.27
CA ALA A 179 -7.21 13.78 -12.18
C ALA A 179 -7.88 12.65 -12.97
N LEU A 180 -9.18 12.44 -12.78
CA LEU A 180 -9.98 11.45 -13.50
C LEU A 180 -9.90 11.65 -15.02
N ALA A 181 -10.03 12.89 -15.48
CA ALA A 181 -9.97 13.22 -16.91
C ALA A 181 -8.60 12.90 -17.53
N TRP A 182 -7.51 13.19 -16.82
CA TRP A 182 -6.16 12.92 -17.30
C TRP A 182 -5.78 11.44 -17.23
N TYR A 183 -6.13 10.75 -16.13
CA TYR A 183 -5.94 9.31 -16.06
C TYR A 183 -6.73 8.58 -17.13
N ARG A 184 -7.97 9.00 -17.43
CA ARG A 184 -8.75 8.41 -18.53
C ARG A 184 -8.05 8.52 -19.87
N LYS A 185 -7.55 9.71 -20.23
CA LYS A 185 -6.80 9.90 -21.48
C LYS A 185 -5.58 8.97 -21.57
N SER A 186 -4.89 8.74 -20.47
CA SER A 186 -3.75 7.82 -20.43
C SER A 186 -4.16 6.35 -20.45
N ALA A 187 -5.22 5.99 -19.74
CA ALA A 187 -5.76 4.63 -19.65
C ALA A 187 -6.34 4.14 -20.98
N ASP A 188 -7.02 5.04 -21.71
CA ASP A 188 -7.54 4.81 -23.06
C ASP A 188 -6.42 4.51 -24.07
N GLN A 189 -5.19 4.97 -23.81
CA GLN A 189 -3.99 4.66 -24.60
C GLN A 189 -3.31 3.35 -24.18
N GLY A 190 -3.90 2.59 -23.25
CA GLY A 190 -3.42 1.27 -22.85
C GLY A 190 -2.41 1.27 -21.69
N ARG A 191 -2.10 2.42 -21.09
CA ARG A 191 -1.11 2.48 -19.99
C ARG A 191 -1.67 1.83 -18.71
N SER A 192 -1.04 0.76 -18.23
CA SER A 192 -1.61 -0.09 -17.15
C SER A 192 -1.80 0.63 -15.82
N ASP A 193 -0.79 1.37 -15.35
CA ASP A 193 -0.86 2.15 -14.10
C ASP A 193 -1.98 3.21 -14.13
N ALA A 194 -2.25 3.82 -15.29
CA ALA A 194 -3.36 4.73 -15.49
C ALA A 194 -4.71 4.01 -15.49
N GLN A 195 -4.78 2.79 -16.02
CA GLN A 195 -5.98 1.95 -15.94
C GLN A 195 -6.27 1.56 -14.49
N TYR A 196 -5.26 1.14 -13.73
CA TYR A 196 -5.41 0.92 -12.28
C TYR A 196 -5.89 2.20 -11.56
N ALA A 197 -5.24 3.33 -11.78
CA ALA A 197 -5.61 4.60 -11.13
C ALA A 197 -7.04 5.01 -11.48
N LEU A 198 -7.44 4.86 -12.75
CA LEU A 198 -8.81 5.14 -13.17
C LEU A 198 -9.82 4.20 -12.51
N GLY A 199 -9.50 2.90 -12.42
CA GLY A 199 -10.31 1.93 -11.68
C GLY A 199 -10.49 2.34 -10.22
N TYR A 200 -9.41 2.76 -9.56
CA TYR A 200 -9.42 3.25 -8.18
C TYR A 200 -10.31 4.48 -7.98
N MET A 201 -10.29 5.42 -8.93
CA MET A 201 -11.15 6.60 -8.83
C MET A 201 -12.63 6.26 -8.97
N PHE A 202 -12.99 5.32 -9.85
CA PHE A 202 -14.36 4.81 -9.93
C PHE A 202 -14.79 4.06 -8.68
N ASP A 203 -13.89 3.25 -8.14
CA ASP A 203 -14.16 2.43 -6.96
C ASP A 203 -14.53 3.29 -5.73
N ASN A 204 -13.81 4.41 -5.58
CA ASN A 204 -13.94 5.31 -4.43
C ASN A 204 -14.80 6.55 -4.71
N GLY A 205 -15.33 6.72 -5.92
CA GLY A 205 -16.10 7.91 -6.30
C GLY A 205 -15.29 9.21 -6.25
N LEU A 206 -14.03 9.17 -6.69
CA LEU A 206 -13.16 10.33 -6.76
C LEU A 206 -13.36 11.04 -8.09
N GLY A 207 -13.82 12.29 -8.05
CA GLY A 207 -14.07 13.10 -9.26
C GLY A 207 -15.27 12.64 -10.10
N THR A 208 -15.96 11.57 -9.68
CA THR A 208 -17.16 10.97 -10.29
C THR A 208 -17.99 10.27 -9.21
N ALA A 209 -19.23 9.89 -9.49
CA ALA A 209 -19.94 8.94 -8.63
C ALA A 209 -19.23 7.58 -8.62
N ALA A 210 -19.26 6.87 -7.49
CA ALA A 210 -18.68 5.55 -7.38
C ALA A 210 -19.37 4.57 -8.34
N ASP A 211 -18.59 3.78 -9.07
CA ASP A 211 -19.05 2.81 -10.05
C ASP A 211 -18.14 1.58 -10.03
N GLN A 212 -18.58 0.55 -9.30
CA GLN A 212 -17.82 -0.68 -9.13
C GLN A 212 -17.66 -1.44 -10.45
N SER A 213 -18.65 -1.39 -11.34
CA SER A 213 -18.57 -2.10 -12.63
C SER A 213 -17.48 -1.48 -13.51
N GLN A 214 -17.39 -0.15 -13.56
CA GLN A 214 -16.29 0.51 -14.27
C GLN A 214 -14.94 0.28 -13.57
N ALA A 215 -14.91 0.27 -12.24
CA ALA A 215 -13.68 -0.04 -11.49
C ALA A 215 -13.09 -1.40 -11.90
N ILE A 216 -13.92 -2.44 -11.91
CA ILE A 216 -13.53 -3.80 -12.29
C ILE A 216 -13.07 -3.88 -13.75
N GLU A 217 -13.77 -3.22 -14.68
CA GLU A 217 -13.36 -3.20 -16.09
C GLU A 217 -11.93 -2.64 -16.24
N TRP A 218 -11.62 -1.54 -15.54
CA TRP A 218 -10.31 -0.91 -15.61
C TRP A 218 -9.23 -1.67 -14.85
N TYR A 219 -9.54 -2.22 -13.67
CA TYR A 219 -8.64 -3.12 -12.96
C TYR A 219 -8.31 -4.35 -13.81
N GLN A 220 -9.29 -4.91 -14.55
CA GLN A 220 -9.07 -6.03 -15.47
C GLN A 220 -8.09 -5.69 -16.59
N LYS A 221 -8.29 -4.55 -17.27
CA LYS A 221 -7.36 -4.10 -18.32
C LYS A 221 -5.93 -3.91 -17.79
N SER A 222 -5.80 -3.39 -16.57
CA SER A 222 -4.50 -3.24 -15.90
C SER A 222 -3.87 -4.60 -15.58
N ALA A 223 -4.64 -5.50 -14.98
CA ALA A 223 -4.18 -6.83 -14.56
C ALA A 223 -3.83 -7.73 -15.74
N ASP A 224 -4.55 -7.64 -16.86
CA ASP A 224 -4.28 -8.41 -18.08
C ASP A 224 -2.93 -8.04 -18.71
N GLN A 225 -2.42 -6.84 -18.40
CA GLN A 225 -1.08 -6.40 -18.80
C GLN A 225 0.01 -6.80 -17.79
N GLY A 226 -0.34 -7.52 -16.72
CA GLY A 226 0.57 -7.94 -15.66
C GLY A 226 0.89 -6.84 -14.66
N ASP A 227 0.05 -5.79 -14.54
CA ASP A 227 0.27 -4.75 -13.55
C ASP A 227 -0.08 -5.25 -12.14
N ALA A 228 0.91 -5.29 -11.24
CA ALA A 228 0.75 -5.83 -9.90
C ALA A 228 -0.33 -5.10 -9.07
N GLN A 229 -0.62 -3.82 -9.32
CA GLN A 229 -1.67 -3.08 -8.61
C GLN A 229 -3.05 -3.51 -9.11
N GLY A 230 -3.22 -3.60 -10.44
CA GLY A 230 -4.44 -4.12 -11.07
C GLY A 230 -4.75 -5.56 -10.66
N GLU A 231 -3.74 -6.43 -10.67
CA GLU A 231 -3.86 -7.83 -10.22
C GLU A 231 -4.30 -7.91 -8.76
N TYR A 232 -3.70 -7.12 -7.86
CA TYR A 232 -4.12 -7.09 -6.46
C TYR A 232 -5.56 -6.59 -6.29
N ALA A 233 -5.94 -5.53 -7.01
CA ALA A 233 -7.28 -4.95 -6.95
C ALA A 233 -8.36 -5.93 -7.42
N LEU A 234 -8.11 -6.69 -8.49
CA LEU A 234 -9.01 -7.78 -8.89
C LEU A 234 -9.08 -8.88 -7.84
N GLY A 235 -7.93 -9.28 -7.27
CA GLY A 235 -7.91 -10.26 -6.20
C GLY A 235 -8.78 -9.85 -5.02
N TYR A 236 -8.71 -8.56 -4.66
CA TYR A 236 -9.54 -7.94 -3.63
C TYR A 236 -11.02 -7.94 -3.99
N ALA A 237 -11.36 -7.56 -5.22
CA ALA A 237 -12.73 -7.54 -5.69
C ALA A 237 -13.39 -8.91 -5.60
N TYR A 238 -12.70 -9.95 -6.09
CA TYR A 238 -13.19 -11.33 -6.02
C TYR A 238 -13.27 -11.87 -4.59
N ALA A 239 -12.33 -11.52 -3.70
CA ALA A 239 -12.36 -11.97 -2.32
C ALA A 239 -13.56 -11.42 -1.52
N ASN A 240 -14.03 -10.21 -1.89
CA ASN A 240 -15.07 -9.50 -1.14
C ASN A 240 -16.41 -9.38 -1.88
N GLY A 241 -16.52 -9.93 -3.09
CA GLY A 241 -17.71 -9.77 -3.93
C GLY A 241 -18.00 -8.32 -4.32
N HIS A 242 -16.93 -7.52 -4.54
CA HIS A 242 -17.04 -6.09 -4.76
C HIS A 242 -17.04 -5.77 -6.25
N GLY A 243 -18.21 -5.46 -6.82
CA GLY A 243 -18.39 -5.26 -8.27
C GLY A 243 -18.39 -6.54 -9.11
N VAL A 244 -18.09 -7.70 -8.50
CA VAL A 244 -18.11 -9.05 -9.08
C VAL A 244 -18.69 -10.03 -8.06
N ASP A 245 -19.11 -11.22 -8.50
CA ASP A 245 -19.47 -12.29 -7.57
C ASP A 245 -18.23 -12.73 -6.77
N GLN A 246 -18.43 -13.02 -5.48
CA GLN A 246 -17.34 -13.49 -4.63
C GLN A 246 -16.82 -14.85 -5.12
N ASP A 247 -15.50 -14.94 -5.33
CA ASP A 247 -14.81 -16.15 -5.79
C ASP A 247 -13.39 -16.19 -5.23
N ASP A 248 -13.19 -16.98 -4.17
CA ASP A 248 -11.89 -17.09 -3.51
C ASP A 248 -10.82 -17.72 -4.41
N ALA A 249 -11.20 -18.56 -5.40
CA ALA A 249 -10.24 -19.17 -6.31
C ALA A 249 -9.71 -18.16 -7.33
N GLN A 250 -10.57 -17.28 -7.84
CA GLN A 250 -10.15 -16.13 -8.64
C GLN A 250 -9.31 -15.16 -7.82
N ALA A 251 -9.74 -14.86 -6.58
CA ALA A 251 -8.99 -14.00 -5.67
C ALA A 251 -7.56 -14.52 -5.47
N TYR A 252 -7.42 -15.80 -5.10
CA TYR A 252 -6.14 -16.47 -4.94
C TYR A 252 -5.27 -16.41 -6.20
N SER A 253 -5.86 -16.66 -7.38
CA SER A 253 -5.13 -16.62 -8.66
C SER A 253 -4.51 -15.25 -8.93
N TRP A 254 -5.29 -14.18 -8.72
CA TRP A 254 -4.83 -12.80 -8.92
C TRP A 254 -3.84 -12.34 -7.86
N TYR A 255 -4.10 -12.64 -6.57
CA TYR A 255 -3.14 -12.38 -5.50
C TYR A 255 -1.81 -13.10 -5.74
N LYS A 256 -1.84 -14.33 -6.25
CA LYS A 256 -0.63 -15.08 -6.57
C LYS A 256 0.24 -14.35 -7.59
N LYS A 257 -0.35 -13.92 -8.72
CA LYS A 257 0.39 -13.16 -9.75
C LYS A 257 1.02 -11.88 -9.16
N SER A 258 0.24 -11.08 -8.43
CA SER A 258 0.74 -9.83 -7.85
C SER A 258 1.81 -10.06 -6.78
N SER A 259 1.67 -11.12 -5.99
CA SER A 259 2.63 -11.48 -4.93
C SER A 259 3.99 -11.94 -5.48
N GLU A 260 3.99 -12.59 -6.64
CA GLU A 260 5.19 -13.06 -7.35
C GLU A 260 5.99 -11.88 -7.91
N GLN A 261 5.34 -10.75 -8.19
CA GLN A 261 5.96 -9.47 -8.55
C GLN A 261 6.50 -8.69 -7.34
N GLY A 262 6.29 -9.19 -6.12
CA GLY A 262 6.86 -8.62 -4.91
C GLY A 262 5.94 -7.68 -4.13
N ARG A 263 4.69 -7.44 -4.56
CA ARG A 263 3.78 -6.51 -3.86
C ARG A 263 3.47 -7.00 -2.44
N ALA A 264 3.81 -6.21 -1.42
CA ALA A 264 3.65 -6.58 -0.01
C ALA A 264 2.19 -6.93 0.36
N ASP A 265 1.20 -6.16 -0.13
CA ASP A 265 -0.22 -6.39 0.17
C ASP A 265 -0.73 -7.71 -0.42
N ALA A 266 -0.31 -8.03 -1.64
CA ALA A 266 -0.67 -9.29 -2.30
C ALA A 266 0.01 -10.49 -1.63
N GLN A 267 1.26 -10.33 -1.17
CA GLN A 267 1.94 -11.37 -0.38
C GLN A 267 1.23 -11.62 0.96
N TYR A 268 0.75 -10.57 1.62
CA TYR A 268 -0.08 -10.72 2.82
C TYR A 268 -1.40 -11.44 2.51
N ALA A 269 -2.12 -10.99 1.47
CA ALA A 269 -3.39 -11.60 1.05
C ALA A 269 -3.21 -13.07 0.65
N LEU A 270 -2.13 -13.41 -0.05
CA LEU A 270 -1.81 -14.80 -0.40
C LEU A 270 -1.49 -15.63 0.85
N GLY A 271 -0.75 -15.07 1.81
CA GLY A 271 -0.53 -15.70 3.11
C GLY A 271 -1.84 -15.99 3.83
N TYR A 272 -2.78 -15.04 3.78
CA TYR A 272 -4.13 -15.18 4.34
C TYR A 272 -4.97 -16.25 3.63
N SER A 273 -4.91 -16.33 2.30
CA SER A 273 -5.56 -17.41 1.55
C SER A 273 -5.06 -18.79 1.99
N PHE A 274 -3.75 -18.97 2.12
CA PHE A 274 -3.18 -20.23 2.63
C PHE A 274 -3.53 -20.51 4.10
N ALA A 275 -3.55 -19.50 4.96
CA ALA A 275 -3.86 -19.68 6.39
C ALA A 275 -5.32 -20.12 6.62
N ASN A 276 -6.23 -19.72 5.73
CA ASN A 276 -7.67 -19.92 5.88
C ASN A 276 -8.27 -20.92 4.88
N GLY A 277 -7.49 -21.38 3.90
CA GLY A 277 -7.98 -22.28 2.86
C GLY A 277 -8.88 -21.61 1.82
N LEU A 278 -8.69 -20.31 1.55
CA LEU A 278 -9.52 -19.52 0.63
C LEU A 278 -8.97 -19.63 -0.79
N GLY A 279 -9.68 -20.34 -1.65
CA GLY A 279 -9.29 -20.57 -3.06
C GLY A 279 -8.10 -21.52 -3.25
N VAL A 280 -7.50 -21.98 -2.16
CA VAL A 280 -6.35 -22.89 -2.11
C VAL A 280 -6.47 -23.76 -0.86
N PRO A 281 -5.98 -25.02 -0.85
CA PRO A 281 -5.95 -25.81 0.38
C PRO A 281 -5.16 -25.11 1.50
N GLN A 282 -5.65 -25.23 2.74
CA GLN A 282 -4.99 -24.63 3.89
C GLN A 282 -3.56 -25.19 4.08
N ASP A 283 -2.58 -24.28 4.19
CA ASP A 283 -1.18 -24.62 4.43
C ASP A 283 -0.50 -23.52 5.24
N TYR A 284 -0.36 -23.73 6.55
CA TYR A 284 0.29 -22.77 7.44
C TYR A 284 1.78 -22.54 7.13
N LYS A 285 2.49 -23.51 6.54
CA LYS A 285 3.90 -23.32 6.17
C LYS A 285 4.02 -22.36 5.00
N GLN A 286 3.17 -22.52 3.99
CA GLN A 286 3.10 -21.58 2.87
C GLN A 286 2.62 -20.20 3.33
N ALA A 287 1.60 -20.14 4.18
CA ALA A 287 1.11 -18.88 4.76
C ALA A 287 2.24 -18.09 5.42
N LEU A 288 2.99 -18.74 6.31
CA LEU A 288 4.11 -18.12 7.03
C LEU A 288 5.22 -17.63 6.09
N GLN A 289 5.52 -18.36 5.02
CA GLN A 289 6.51 -17.93 4.02
C GLN A 289 6.08 -16.62 3.35
N TRP A 290 4.81 -16.52 2.94
CA TRP A 290 4.29 -15.31 2.30
C TRP A 290 4.13 -14.13 3.26
N TYR A 291 3.66 -14.39 4.49
CA TYR A 291 3.64 -13.37 5.53
C TYR A 291 5.03 -12.82 5.84
N ARG A 292 6.06 -13.66 5.92
CA ARG A 292 7.45 -13.17 6.11
C ARG A 292 7.94 -12.29 4.98
N LYS A 293 7.61 -12.63 3.71
CA LYS A 293 7.97 -11.77 2.57
C LYS A 293 7.31 -10.40 2.70
N SER A 294 6.01 -10.34 3.01
CA SER A 294 5.29 -9.07 3.23
C SER A 294 5.83 -8.30 4.45
N ALA A 295 6.04 -8.99 5.57
CA ALA A 295 6.56 -8.42 6.81
C ALA A 295 7.97 -7.84 6.66
N SER A 296 8.82 -8.45 5.81
CA SER A 296 10.16 -7.96 5.50
C SER A 296 10.16 -6.62 4.74
N GLN A 297 9.04 -6.28 4.09
CA GLN A 297 8.82 -5.00 3.43
C GLN A 297 8.22 -3.94 4.39
N GLY A 298 8.02 -4.29 5.66
CA GLY A 298 7.55 -3.35 6.68
C GLY A 298 6.05 -3.39 6.97
N ARG A 299 5.25 -4.19 6.25
CA ARG A 299 3.78 -4.22 6.47
C ARG A 299 3.43 -4.69 7.88
N ALA A 300 2.80 -3.83 8.68
CA ALA A 300 2.48 -4.08 10.08
C ALA A 300 1.59 -5.32 10.29
N ASP A 301 0.51 -5.48 9.52
CA ASP A 301 -0.40 -6.64 9.65
C ASP A 301 0.32 -7.96 9.37
N ALA A 302 1.26 -7.96 8.42
CA ALA A 302 2.05 -9.13 8.10
C ALA A 302 3.05 -9.44 9.22
N GLN A 303 3.66 -8.42 9.82
CA GLN A 303 4.52 -8.58 11.00
C GLN A 303 3.72 -9.15 12.18
N TYR A 304 2.52 -8.64 12.43
CA TYR A 304 1.60 -9.21 13.43
C TYR A 304 1.27 -10.68 13.13
N ALA A 305 0.91 -11.01 11.89
CA ALA A 305 0.61 -12.39 11.49
C ALA A 305 1.81 -13.33 11.68
N VAL A 306 3.03 -12.88 11.36
CA VAL A 306 4.25 -13.67 11.65
C VAL A 306 4.42 -13.90 13.15
N GLY A 307 4.24 -12.85 13.96
CA GLY A 307 4.29 -12.97 15.43
C GLY A 307 3.25 -13.98 15.95
N TYR A 308 2.03 -13.92 15.43
CA TYR A 308 0.94 -14.84 15.76
C TYR A 308 1.24 -16.30 15.41
N PHE A 309 1.83 -16.54 14.24
CA PHE A 309 2.20 -17.90 13.84
C PHE A 309 3.27 -18.50 14.76
N TYR A 310 4.22 -17.68 15.23
CA TYR A 310 5.24 -18.11 16.18
C TYR A 310 4.72 -18.28 17.60
N ALA A 311 3.83 -17.41 18.09
CA ALA A 311 3.23 -17.55 19.41
C ALA A 311 2.33 -18.80 19.51
N ASN A 312 1.62 -19.14 18.44
CA ASN A 312 0.63 -20.23 18.44
C ASN A 312 1.12 -21.52 17.79
N GLY A 313 2.35 -21.54 17.28
CA GLY A 313 2.93 -22.72 16.63
C GLY A 313 2.23 -23.12 15.31
N GLN A 314 1.69 -22.16 14.57
CA GLN A 314 1.02 -22.42 13.30
C GLN A 314 2.04 -22.56 12.18
N GLY A 315 2.19 -23.77 11.63
CA GLY A 315 3.15 -24.04 10.55
C GLY A 315 4.64 -23.97 10.96
N VAL A 316 4.93 -23.66 12.22
CA VAL A 316 6.26 -23.54 12.82
C VAL A 316 6.19 -23.95 14.30
N PRO A 317 7.25 -24.47 14.93
CA PRO A 317 7.27 -24.64 16.38
C PRO A 317 7.05 -23.30 17.10
N VAL A 318 6.40 -23.35 18.27
CA VAL A 318 6.23 -22.17 19.14
C VAL A 318 7.59 -21.56 19.46
N ASN A 319 7.66 -20.23 19.32
CA ASN A 319 8.84 -19.44 19.69
C ASN A 319 8.39 -18.03 20.10
N ASP A 320 8.21 -17.85 21.41
CA ASP A 320 7.70 -16.59 21.95
C ASP A 320 8.71 -15.44 21.81
N ASP A 321 10.02 -15.71 21.88
CA ASP A 321 11.06 -14.68 21.67
C ASP A 321 10.90 -14.05 20.28
N VAL A 322 10.73 -14.90 19.25
CA VAL A 322 10.50 -14.44 17.87
C VAL A 322 9.14 -13.77 17.74
N ALA A 323 8.11 -14.25 18.44
CA ALA A 323 6.80 -13.60 18.45
C ALA A 323 6.87 -12.17 18.99
N VAL A 324 7.56 -11.96 20.13
CA VAL A 324 7.79 -10.65 20.74
C VAL A 324 8.51 -9.71 19.78
N GLU A 325 9.55 -10.18 19.07
CA GLU A 325 10.25 -9.36 18.08
C GLU A 325 9.32 -8.86 16.95
N TRP A 326 8.48 -9.74 16.42
CA TRP A 326 7.57 -9.38 15.31
C TRP A 326 6.39 -8.54 15.77
N TYR A 327 5.80 -8.86 16.93
CA TYR A 327 4.76 -8.03 17.52
C TYR A 327 5.26 -6.64 17.85
N ARG A 328 6.51 -6.49 18.35
CA ARG A 328 7.11 -5.17 18.57
C ARG A 328 7.21 -4.34 17.31
N LYS A 329 7.70 -4.93 16.20
CA LYS A 329 7.79 -4.21 14.91
C LYS A 329 6.42 -3.70 14.45
N ALA A 330 5.35 -4.49 14.62
CA ALA A 330 4.00 -4.08 14.26
C ALA A 330 3.42 -3.05 15.26
N ALA A 331 3.67 -3.23 16.54
CA ALA A 331 3.19 -2.36 17.61
C ALA A 331 3.83 -0.96 17.58
N ASP A 332 5.12 -0.88 17.23
CA ASP A 332 5.87 0.36 17.03
C ASP A 332 5.34 1.17 15.84
N GLN A 333 4.70 0.52 14.87
CA GLN A 333 4.00 1.17 13.75
C GLN A 333 2.57 1.61 14.10
N GLY A 334 2.11 1.34 15.33
CA GLY A 334 0.78 1.75 15.79
C GLY A 334 -0.29 0.66 15.72
N GLY A 335 0.01 -0.56 15.28
CA GLY A 335 -1.01 -1.62 15.17
C GLY A 335 -1.60 -1.99 16.52
N ALA A 336 -2.90 -1.70 16.74
CA ALA A 336 -3.54 -1.87 18.04
C ALA A 336 -3.55 -3.34 18.53
N ASP A 337 -3.82 -4.30 17.64
CA ASP A 337 -3.80 -5.73 17.99
C ASP A 337 -2.38 -6.21 18.34
N ALA A 338 -1.37 -5.68 17.65
CA ALA A 338 0.02 -5.98 17.97
C ALA A 338 0.46 -5.35 19.29
N GLN A 339 -0.03 -4.15 19.61
CA GLN A 339 0.19 -3.51 20.92
C GLN A 339 -0.47 -4.32 22.03
N TYR A 340 -1.70 -4.78 21.84
CA TYR A 340 -2.36 -5.69 22.78
C TYR A 340 -1.56 -7.00 22.95
N ALA A 341 -1.21 -7.68 21.84
CA ALA A 341 -0.46 -8.93 21.89
C ALA A 341 0.91 -8.77 22.57
N LEU A 342 1.62 -7.67 22.31
CA LEU A 342 2.89 -7.37 22.97
C LEU A 342 2.69 -7.08 24.47
N GLY A 343 1.63 -6.35 24.83
CA GLY A 343 1.25 -6.13 26.22
C GLY A 343 0.99 -7.46 26.94
N TYR A 344 0.29 -8.38 26.29
CA TYR A 344 0.01 -9.73 26.80
C TYR A 344 1.28 -10.57 27.00
N MET A 345 2.22 -10.50 26.06
CA MET A 345 3.51 -11.19 26.19
C MET A 345 4.29 -10.69 27.41
N TYR A 346 4.31 -9.37 27.65
CA TYR A 346 4.91 -8.79 28.86
C TYR A 346 4.14 -9.11 30.14
N ASP A 347 2.81 -9.13 30.09
CA ASP A 347 1.97 -9.39 31.24
C ASP A 347 2.17 -10.81 31.80
N ASN A 348 2.38 -11.77 30.89
CA ASN A 348 2.50 -13.19 31.19
C ASN A 348 3.94 -13.71 31.17
N GLY A 349 4.92 -12.90 30.75
CA GLY A 349 6.31 -13.31 30.61
C GLY A 349 6.55 -14.34 29.50
N GLN A 350 5.86 -14.21 28.38
CA GLN A 350 6.02 -15.07 27.20
C GLN A 350 7.05 -14.44 26.26
N GLY A 351 8.20 -15.10 26.06
CA GLY A 351 9.29 -14.58 25.22
C GLY A 351 10.01 -13.35 25.79
N THR A 352 9.71 -12.99 27.04
CA THR A 352 10.29 -11.88 27.78
C THR A 352 10.14 -12.16 29.28
N ALA A 353 10.92 -11.49 30.13
CA ALA A 353 10.59 -11.45 31.56
C ALA A 353 9.23 -10.75 31.75
N PRO A 354 8.39 -11.21 32.70
CA PRO A 354 7.16 -10.52 33.05
C PRO A 354 7.45 -9.05 33.46
N ASP A 355 6.72 -8.12 32.85
CA ASP A 355 6.80 -6.69 33.17
C ASP A 355 5.40 -6.06 33.04
N LYS A 356 4.73 -5.92 34.18
CA LYS A 356 3.39 -5.32 34.27
C LYS A 356 3.39 -3.84 33.86
N SER A 357 4.49 -3.11 34.05
CA SER A 357 4.56 -1.69 33.69
C SER A 357 4.63 -1.51 32.17
N GLU A 358 5.41 -2.34 31.50
CA GLU A 358 5.42 -2.41 30.03
C GLU A 358 4.07 -2.89 29.49
N ALA A 359 3.46 -3.92 30.10
CA ALA A 359 2.12 -4.39 29.73
C ALA A 359 1.09 -3.26 29.76
N VAL A 360 1.03 -2.48 30.85
CA VAL A 360 0.19 -1.28 30.96
C VAL A 360 0.46 -0.30 29.83
N ALA A 361 1.73 -0.01 29.53
CA ALA A 361 2.10 0.96 28.51
C ALA A 361 1.59 0.54 27.12
N TRP A 362 1.70 -0.75 26.78
CA TRP A 362 1.22 -1.28 25.51
C TRP A 362 -0.30 -1.42 25.44
N TYR A 363 -0.94 -1.94 26.49
CA TYR A 363 -2.39 -2.01 26.57
C TYR A 363 -3.05 -0.62 26.51
N ARG A 364 -2.44 0.39 27.13
CA ARG A 364 -2.92 1.78 27.02
C ARG A 364 -2.90 2.28 25.58
N LYS A 365 -1.82 2.06 24.83
CA LYS A 365 -1.76 2.44 23.42
C LYS A 365 -2.84 1.73 22.58
N ALA A 366 -3.11 0.45 22.84
CA ALA A 366 -4.18 -0.28 22.17
C ALA A 366 -5.57 0.26 22.56
N ALA A 367 -5.79 0.50 23.86
CA ALA A 367 -7.05 0.99 24.40
C ALA A 367 -7.40 2.40 23.92
N ASP A 368 -6.41 3.28 23.81
CA ASP A 368 -6.55 4.65 23.29
C ASP A 368 -6.98 4.66 21.80
N GLN A 369 -6.68 3.58 21.07
CA GLN A 369 -7.16 3.37 19.69
C GLN A 369 -8.53 2.67 19.61
N GLY A 370 -9.14 2.36 20.76
CA GLY A 370 -10.45 1.73 20.83
C GLY A 370 -10.43 0.20 20.86
N ASN A 371 -9.27 -0.46 20.87
CA ASN A 371 -9.20 -1.93 20.87
C ASN A 371 -9.80 -2.50 22.16
N ALA A 372 -10.84 -3.34 22.03
CA ALA A 372 -11.63 -3.86 23.15
C ALA A 372 -10.80 -4.78 24.06
N ASP A 373 -9.93 -5.62 23.50
CA ASP A 373 -9.04 -6.51 24.27
C ASP A 373 -8.05 -5.70 25.14
N GLY A 374 -7.46 -4.65 24.58
CA GLY A 374 -6.57 -3.73 25.29
C GLY A 374 -7.29 -2.92 26.35
N GLN A 375 -8.53 -2.48 26.10
CA GLN A 375 -9.37 -1.83 27.10
C GLN A 375 -9.69 -2.78 28.27
N TYR A 376 -10.10 -4.01 27.97
CA TYR A 376 -10.37 -5.04 28.98
C TYR A 376 -9.11 -5.35 29.81
N ALA A 377 -7.98 -5.64 29.15
CA ALA A 377 -6.73 -5.98 29.84
C ALA A 377 -6.23 -4.82 30.72
N LEU A 378 -6.29 -3.58 30.21
CA LEU A 378 -5.92 -2.41 31.00
C LEU A 378 -6.87 -2.17 32.17
N ALA A 379 -8.18 -2.40 31.98
CA ALA A 379 -9.17 -2.31 33.06
C ALA A 379 -8.84 -3.30 34.19
N TYR A 380 -8.47 -4.52 33.82
CA TYR A 380 -8.08 -5.56 34.77
C TYR A 380 -6.83 -5.18 35.57
N LEU A 381 -5.81 -4.60 34.92
CA LEU A 381 -4.61 -4.12 35.60
C LEU A 381 -4.90 -2.96 36.57
N TYR A 382 -5.79 -2.03 36.23
CA TYR A 382 -6.25 -0.99 37.16
C TYR A 382 -7.12 -1.55 38.29
N TYR A 383 -7.92 -2.58 38.02
CA TYR A 383 -8.75 -3.24 39.03
C TYR A 383 -7.89 -3.92 40.10
N ASN A 384 -6.79 -4.57 39.71
CA ASN A 384 -5.88 -5.24 40.64
C ASN A 384 -4.79 -4.34 41.22
N GLY A 385 -4.43 -3.25 40.52
CA GLY A 385 -3.26 -2.45 40.86
C GLY A 385 -1.93 -3.07 40.42
N ASP A 386 -1.94 -3.82 39.31
CA ASP A 386 -0.77 -4.51 38.77
C ASP A 386 -0.03 -3.61 37.77
N GLY A 387 1.20 -3.21 38.09
CA GLY A 387 1.99 -2.30 37.24
C GLY A 387 1.49 -0.85 37.20
N VAL A 388 0.32 -0.58 37.79
CA VAL A 388 -0.29 0.74 38.01
C VAL A 388 -0.93 0.81 39.39
N PRO A 389 -1.08 2.00 40.00
CA PRO A 389 -1.92 2.14 41.20
C PRO A 389 -3.34 1.64 40.93
N GLN A 390 -3.91 0.90 41.88
CA GLN A 390 -5.29 0.44 41.80
C GLN A 390 -6.23 1.64 41.67
N ASP A 391 -7.09 1.60 40.65
CA ASP A 391 -8.08 2.65 40.37
C ASP A 391 -9.34 2.02 39.79
N TYR A 392 -10.32 1.79 40.67
CA TYR A 392 -11.59 1.21 40.27
C TYR A 392 -12.41 2.12 39.34
N SER A 393 -12.23 3.44 39.40
CA SER A 393 -12.94 4.36 38.49
C SER A 393 -12.42 4.18 37.07
N GLN A 394 -11.09 4.16 36.90
CA GLN A 394 -10.47 3.90 35.59
C GLN A 394 -10.82 2.51 35.07
N ALA A 395 -10.79 1.50 35.94
CA ALA A 395 -11.19 0.14 35.58
C ALA A 395 -12.64 0.08 35.08
N ALA A 396 -13.59 0.67 35.83
CA ALA A 396 -15.00 0.68 35.43
C ALA A 396 -15.24 1.39 34.09
N ASP A 397 -14.55 2.51 33.85
CA ASP A 397 -14.65 3.25 32.59
C ASP A 397 -14.11 2.46 31.39
N LEU A 398 -12.99 1.76 31.57
CA LEU A 398 -12.40 0.91 30.52
C LEU A 398 -13.22 -0.36 30.29
N PHE A 399 -13.70 -1.02 31.35
CA PHE A 399 -14.64 -2.14 31.22
C PHE A 399 -15.91 -1.71 30.50
N ARG A 400 -16.45 -0.51 30.79
CA ARG A 400 -17.60 0.02 30.07
C ARG A 400 -17.34 0.18 28.57
N LYS A 401 -16.22 0.79 28.19
CA LYS A 401 -15.86 0.95 26.77
C LYS A 401 -15.75 -0.40 26.03
N ALA A 402 -15.13 -1.41 26.64
CA ALA A 402 -15.02 -2.74 26.03
C ALA A 402 -16.38 -3.48 26.02
N ALA A 403 -17.16 -3.37 27.10
CA ALA A 403 -18.47 -4.00 27.23
C ALA A 403 -19.49 -3.48 26.20
N GLU A 404 -19.46 -2.18 25.92
CA GLU A 404 -20.27 -1.51 24.89
C GLU A 404 -19.92 -1.97 23.47
N GLN A 405 -18.69 -2.44 23.26
CA GLN A 405 -18.25 -3.09 22.01
C GLN A 405 -18.63 -4.58 21.93
N GLY A 406 -19.26 -5.12 22.97
CA GLY A 406 -19.73 -6.51 23.01
C GLY A 406 -18.79 -7.48 23.72
N ASP A 407 -17.64 -7.04 24.24
CA ASP A 407 -16.71 -7.95 24.93
C ASP A 407 -17.36 -8.57 26.18
N ALA A 408 -17.60 -9.88 26.14
CA ALA A 408 -18.30 -10.60 27.20
C ALA A 408 -17.56 -10.56 28.54
N ARG A 409 -16.22 -10.58 28.53
CA ARG A 409 -15.39 -10.52 29.75
C ARG A 409 -15.50 -9.14 30.39
N ALA A 410 -15.48 -8.08 29.57
CA ALA A 410 -15.67 -6.72 30.05
C ALA A 410 -17.10 -6.45 30.52
N GLN A 411 -18.12 -7.04 29.90
CA GLN A 411 -19.50 -7.01 30.38
C GLN A 411 -19.62 -7.64 31.76
N TYR A 412 -19.00 -8.80 31.96
CA TYR A 412 -18.92 -9.44 33.28
C TYR A 412 -18.17 -8.56 34.29
N GLY A 413 -16.98 -8.05 33.92
CA GLY A 413 -16.20 -7.14 34.75
C GLY A 413 -17.01 -5.90 35.17
N LEU A 414 -17.72 -5.26 34.24
CA LEU A 414 -18.58 -4.12 34.54
C LEU A 414 -19.76 -4.48 35.44
N GLY A 415 -20.41 -5.62 35.19
CA GLY A 415 -21.47 -6.13 36.05
C GLY A 415 -21.00 -6.32 37.50
N HIS A 416 -19.78 -6.83 37.66
CA HIS A 416 -19.11 -6.97 38.95
C HIS A 416 -18.82 -5.61 39.63
N MET A 417 -18.36 -4.62 38.86
CA MET A 417 -18.16 -3.26 39.37
C MET A 417 -19.46 -2.67 39.94
N TYR A 418 -20.59 -2.83 39.24
CA TYR A 418 -21.90 -2.39 39.72
C TYR A 418 -22.42 -3.20 40.90
N TYR A 419 -22.19 -4.52 40.94
CA TYR A 419 -22.64 -5.38 42.03
C TYR A 419 -21.95 -5.02 43.36
N ASN A 420 -20.64 -4.74 43.31
CA ASN A 420 -19.84 -4.43 44.48
C ASN A 420 -19.78 -2.92 44.80
N GLY A 421 -20.10 -2.05 43.84
CA GLY A 421 -19.94 -0.59 43.97
C GLY A 421 -18.48 -0.14 43.87
N TYR A 422 -17.67 -0.83 43.06
CA TYR A 422 -16.27 -0.48 42.83
C TYR A 422 -16.15 0.53 41.70
N GLY A 423 -15.68 1.75 42.01
CA GLY A 423 -15.51 2.83 41.02
C GLY A 423 -16.82 3.39 40.46
N VAL A 424 -17.95 2.77 40.75
CA VAL A 424 -19.31 3.16 40.38
C VAL A 424 -20.25 3.02 41.57
N ALA A 425 -21.39 3.70 41.55
CA ALA A 425 -22.43 3.47 42.56
C ALA A 425 -22.96 2.03 42.44
N LYS A 426 -23.14 1.36 43.58
CA LYS A 426 -23.70 0.01 43.63
C LYS A 426 -25.11 0.01 43.02
N ASP A 427 -25.32 -0.80 41.98
CA ASP A 427 -26.59 -0.89 41.25
C ASP A 427 -26.83 -2.33 40.78
N MET A 428 -27.75 -3.03 41.46
CA MET A 428 -28.04 -4.43 41.16
C MET A 428 -28.77 -4.63 39.84
N ASN A 429 -29.52 -3.65 39.35
CA ASN A 429 -30.20 -3.78 38.06
C ASN A 429 -29.17 -3.71 36.94
N GLN A 430 -28.27 -2.73 37.00
CA GLN A 430 -27.15 -2.64 36.05
C GLN A 430 -26.25 -3.87 36.11
N ALA A 431 -25.93 -4.37 37.31
CA ALA A 431 -25.16 -5.60 37.45
C ALA A 431 -25.85 -6.79 36.76
N SER A 432 -27.15 -6.99 37.01
CA SER A 432 -27.95 -8.05 36.37
C SER A 432 -27.95 -7.93 34.85
N ASP A 433 -28.17 -6.72 34.33
CA ASP A 433 -28.25 -6.46 32.89
C ASP A 433 -26.93 -6.83 32.19
N TRP A 434 -25.80 -6.44 32.76
CA TRP A 434 -24.48 -6.74 32.20
C TRP A 434 -24.11 -8.22 32.34
N PHE A 435 -24.43 -8.87 33.46
CA PHE A 435 -24.23 -10.31 33.60
C PHE A 435 -25.09 -11.11 32.61
N HIS A 436 -26.35 -10.72 32.38
CA HIS A 436 -27.18 -11.38 31.36
C HIS A 436 -26.56 -11.26 29.97
N LYS A 437 -26.10 -10.07 29.56
CA LYS A 437 -25.42 -9.90 28.26
C LYS A 437 -24.20 -10.80 28.10
N ALA A 438 -23.38 -10.93 29.15
CA ALA A 438 -22.21 -11.82 29.12
C ALA A 438 -22.60 -13.31 29.13
N ALA A 439 -23.62 -13.68 29.91
CA ALA A 439 -24.12 -15.05 30.01
C ALA A 439 -24.81 -15.53 28.72
N ASP A 440 -25.52 -14.64 28.02
CA ASP A 440 -26.15 -14.90 26.72
C ASP A 440 -25.09 -15.17 25.63
N GLN A 441 -23.87 -14.64 25.81
CA GLN A 441 -22.69 -14.96 24.99
C GLN A 441 -21.97 -16.24 25.46
N GLY A 442 -22.50 -16.94 26.46
CA GLY A 442 -22.01 -18.22 26.95
C GLY A 442 -20.90 -18.14 28.00
N LEU A 443 -20.64 -16.97 28.59
CA LEU A 443 -19.58 -16.81 29.61
C LEU A 443 -20.00 -17.47 30.94
N PRO A 444 -19.34 -18.55 31.40
CA PRO A 444 -19.75 -19.28 32.61
C PRO A 444 -19.68 -18.44 33.90
N GLU A 445 -18.70 -17.55 34.00
CA GLU A 445 -18.49 -16.66 35.14
C GLU A 445 -19.69 -15.72 35.34
N ALA A 446 -20.30 -15.26 34.25
CA ALA A 446 -21.49 -14.43 34.29
C ALA A 446 -22.74 -15.20 34.72
N GLN A 447 -22.85 -16.48 34.33
CA GLN A 447 -23.92 -17.36 34.80
C GLN A 447 -23.81 -17.61 36.32
N HIS A 448 -22.59 -17.78 36.83
CA HIS A 448 -22.34 -17.86 38.27
C HIS A 448 -22.68 -16.55 38.98
N GLY A 449 -22.28 -15.40 38.43
CA GLY A 449 -22.59 -14.08 38.98
C GLY A 449 -24.11 -13.82 39.10
N LEU A 450 -24.91 -14.28 38.13
CA LEU A 450 -26.38 -14.26 38.23
C LEU A 450 -26.90 -15.19 39.32
N GLY A 451 -26.29 -16.36 39.49
CA GLY A 451 -26.60 -17.30 40.57
C GLY A 451 -26.34 -16.70 41.95
N ASP A 452 -25.19 -16.04 42.14
CA ASP A 452 -24.82 -15.36 43.38
C ASP A 452 -25.76 -14.19 43.68
N MET A 453 -26.15 -13.43 42.65
CA MET A 453 -27.17 -12.38 42.79
C MET A 453 -28.52 -12.92 43.26
N ALA A 454 -28.95 -14.09 42.73
CA ALA A 454 -30.22 -14.71 43.09
C ALA A 454 -30.19 -15.38 44.48
N ALA A 455 -29.03 -15.90 44.91
CA ALA A 455 -28.88 -16.63 46.16
C ALA A 455 -28.68 -15.72 47.39
N ASP A 456 -27.92 -14.63 47.26
CA ASP A 456 -27.31 -13.96 48.42
C ASP A 456 -27.96 -12.64 48.84
N GLY A 457 -28.91 -12.09 48.07
CA GLY A 457 -29.57 -10.82 48.42
C GLY A 457 -28.63 -9.61 48.62
N GLY A 458 -27.35 -9.71 48.19
CA GLY A 458 -26.40 -8.60 48.18
C GLY A 458 -25.01 -8.82 48.82
N GLY A 459 -24.48 -10.04 48.86
CA GLY A 459 -23.08 -10.36 49.21
C GLY A 459 -22.02 -9.66 48.34
N LEU A 460 -20.73 -9.98 48.52
CA LEU A 460 -19.63 -9.45 47.67
C LEU A 460 -19.12 -10.56 46.75
N ILE A 461 -19.02 -10.30 45.45
CA ILE A 461 -18.31 -11.17 44.50
C ILE A 461 -16.84 -10.71 44.51
N LYS A 462 -15.90 -11.62 44.78
CA LYS A 462 -14.48 -11.27 44.96
C LYS A 462 -13.63 -11.43 43.71
N ASP A 463 -14.11 -12.19 42.73
CA ASP A 463 -13.38 -12.55 41.51
C ASP A 463 -14.09 -11.97 40.28
N VAL A 464 -13.31 -11.38 39.37
CA VAL A 464 -13.77 -10.78 38.09
C VAL A 464 -13.44 -11.68 36.88
N GLY A 465 -13.03 -12.93 37.10
CA GLY A 465 -12.87 -13.95 36.05
C GLY A 465 -11.41 -14.35 35.81
N PRO A 466 -11.18 -15.44 35.05
CA PRO A 466 -9.97 -16.23 35.15
C PRO A 466 -8.74 -15.52 34.54
N GLU A 467 -7.58 -15.85 35.11
CA GLU A 467 -6.26 -15.64 34.53
C GLU A 467 -6.32 -15.95 33.02
N GLY A 468 -5.90 -15.01 32.18
CA GLY A 468 -6.01 -15.06 30.71
C GLY A 468 -5.15 -16.14 30.03
N GLY A 469 -5.12 -17.38 30.55
CA GLY A 469 -4.22 -18.45 30.14
C GLY A 469 -4.85 -19.67 29.46
N GLU A 470 -6.17 -19.87 29.46
CA GLU A 470 -6.73 -21.19 29.03
C GLU A 470 -7.79 -21.21 27.91
N LEU A 471 -8.05 -20.10 27.20
CA LEU A 471 -8.96 -20.12 26.04
C LEU A 471 -8.27 -20.41 24.68
N ALA A 472 -6.94 -20.61 24.65
CA ALA A 472 -6.26 -21.07 23.43
C ALA A 472 -6.49 -22.58 23.12
N LYS A 473 -7.26 -23.32 23.95
CA LYS A 473 -7.44 -24.78 23.79
C LYS A 473 -8.89 -25.29 23.77
N THR A 474 -9.90 -24.43 23.68
CA THR A 474 -11.26 -24.90 23.42
C THR A 474 -11.56 -24.87 21.93
N ASN A 475 -11.69 -26.06 21.35
CA ASN A 475 -12.14 -26.37 19.99
C ASN A 475 -13.15 -25.35 19.41
N SER A 476 -12.68 -24.34 18.66
CA SER A 476 -13.40 -23.86 17.50
C SER A 476 -12.88 -24.64 16.30
N ARG A 477 -13.72 -25.53 15.77
CA ARG A 477 -13.54 -26.01 14.41
C ARG A 477 -13.62 -24.78 13.49
N SER A 478 -12.59 -24.61 12.66
CA SER A 478 -12.65 -23.91 11.36
C SER A 478 -13.08 -22.44 11.29
N GLU A 479 -13.03 -21.66 12.37
CA GLU A 479 -13.14 -20.20 12.25
C GLU A 479 -11.83 -19.58 12.72
N ALA A 480 -11.03 -19.12 11.76
CA ALA A 480 -10.04 -18.10 12.06
C ALA A 480 -10.74 -16.92 12.76
N PRO A 481 -10.06 -16.19 13.65
CA PRO A 481 -10.71 -15.12 14.41
C PRO A 481 -11.45 -14.17 13.46
N GLY A 482 -12.78 -14.13 13.55
CA GLY A 482 -13.67 -13.27 12.74
C GLY A 482 -13.51 -11.77 12.99
N TRP A 483 -12.36 -11.35 13.52
CA TRP A 483 -12.00 -9.98 13.87
C TRP A 483 -10.89 -9.42 12.97
N LEU A 484 -10.35 -10.24 12.05
CA LEU A 484 -9.75 -9.77 10.79
C LEU A 484 -10.85 -9.31 9.82
N VAL A 485 -11.75 -8.45 10.30
CA VAL A 485 -12.57 -7.64 9.41
C VAL A 485 -11.61 -6.72 8.71
N LEU A 486 -11.54 -6.88 7.39
CA LEU A 486 -10.85 -6.02 6.45
C LEU A 486 -11.43 -4.60 6.57
N ARG A 487 -11.05 -3.84 7.61
CA ARG A 487 -11.20 -2.38 7.62
C ARG A 487 -10.07 -1.80 6.76
N LEU A 488 -10.16 -2.05 5.46
CA LEU A 488 -9.48 -1.24 4.46
C LEU A 488 -10.32 0.02 4.23
N LEU A 489 -10.23 0.96 5.16
CA LEU A 489 -10.52 2.36 4.87
C LEU A 489 -9.19 3.09 4.74
N THR A 490 -8.82 3.29 3.47
CA THR A 490 -8.18 4.52 2.97
C THR A 490 -6.97 5.05 3.75
N THR A 491 -5.82 4.39 3.65
CA THR A 491 -4.52 5.09 3.66
C THR A 491 -3.45 4.26 2.95
N LEU A 492 -3.52 4.16 1.63
CA LEU A 492 -2.34 3.95 0.78
C LEU A 492 -2.58 4.75 -0.51
N LEU A 493 -2.33 6.06 -0.40
CA LEU A 493 -1.88 6.83 -1.55
C LEU A 493 -0.53 6.21 -2.01
N PRO A 494 -0.20 6.25 -3.31
CA PRO A 494 1.03 5.66 -3.85
C PRO A 494 2.32 6.11 -3.16
#